data_AF-A0A497F2A2-F1
#
_entry.id   AF-A0A497F2A2-F1
#
_cell.length_a   1.000
_cell.length_b   1.000
_cell.length_c   1.000
_cell.angle_alpha   90.00
_cell.angle_beta   90.00
_cell.angle_gamma   90.00
#
_symmetry.space_group_name_H-M   'P 1'
#
loop_
_entity.id
_entity.type
_entity.pdbx_description
1 polymer ?
#
loop_
_entity_poly.entity_id
_entity_poly.type
_entity_poly.pdbx_seq_one_letter_code
_entity_poly.pdbx_strand_id
1 'polypeptide(L)' 'SANVSTSLGAKKVYVAFIHPLLVGSALDKIMLAGASLVVATDSIESPISKISIAPVVAQALKRLMS' A
#
# COMPACT_ATOMS: atom_id res chain seq x y z
N SER A 1 10.39 1.48 9.14
CA SER A 1 9.33 0.58 9.62
C SER A 1 8.41 1.36 10.54
N ALA A 2 7.11 1.05 10.56
CA ALA A 2 6.14 1.81 11.34
C ALA A 2 6.51 1.88 12.84
N ASN A 3 6.99 0.77 13.40
CA ASN A 3 7.41 0.70 14.80
C ASN A 3 8.55 1.68 15.12
N VAL A 4 9.59 1.74 14.29
CA VAL A 4 10.75 2.62 14.48
C VAL A 4 10.34 4.08 14.31
N SER A 5 9.54 4.40 13.30
CA SER A 5 9.05 5.77 13.10
C SER A 5 8.26 6.27 14.31
N THR A 6 7.35 5.44 14.83
CA THR A 6 6.58 5.74 16.04
C THR A 6 7.46 5.85 17.27
N SER A 7 8.44 4.95 17.48
CA SER A 7 9.33 5.00 18.64
C SER A 7 10.24 6.24 18.66
N LEU A 8 10.54 6.81 17.48
CA LEU A 8 11.28 8.06 17.33
C LEU A 8 10.39 9.31 17.41
N GLY A 9 9.11 9.17 17.77
CA GLY A 9 8.20 10.29 18.02
C GLY A 9 7.45 10.80 16.78
N ALA A 10 7.35 10.01 15.70
CA ALA A 10 6.50 10.38 14.57
C ALA A 10 5.03 10.51 15.00
N LYS A 11 4.40 11.65 14.68
CA LYS A 11 3.00 11.92 15.03
C LYS A 11 2.00 11.04 14.29
N LYS A 12 2.31 10.68 13.04
CA LYS A 12 1.51 9.79 12.19
C LYS A 12 2.45 9.01 11.27
N VAL A 13 2.11 7.75 11.01
CA VAL A 13 2.84 6.88 10.09
C VAL A 13 1.88 6.36 9.04
N TYR A 14 2.21 6.58 7.77
CA TYR A 14 1.44 6.09 6.63
C TYR A 14 2.23 4.99 5.94
N VAL A 15 1.56 3.89 5.60
CA VAL A 15 2.18 2.77 4.87
C VAL A 15 1.45 2.58 3.55
N ALA A 16 2.21 2.45 2.47
CA ALA A 16 1.67 2.27 1.12
C ALA A 16 2.24 1.01 0.47
N PHE A 17 1.40 0.27 -0.26
CA PHE A 17 1.79 -0.91 -1.03
C PHE A 17 1.43 -0.76 -2.51
N ILE A 18 2.34 -1.15 -3.38
CA ILE A 18 2.00 -1.37 -4.79
C ILE A 18 1.20 -2.67 -4.90
N HIS A 19 1.76 -3.80 -4.45
CA HIS A 19 1.10 -5.10 -4.48
C HIS A 19 0.66 -5.51 -3.06
N PRO A 20 -0.63 -5.36 -2.70
CA PRO A 20 -1.10 -5.66 -1.35
C PRO A 20 -1.29 -7.17 -1.14
N LEU A 21 -0.22 -7.96 -1.19
CA LEU A 21 -0.28 -9.40 -0.89
C LEU A 21 -0.85 -9.67 0.50
N LEU A 22 -0.40 -8.89 1.49
CA LEU A 22 -0.89 -8.87 2.88
C LEU A 22 -1.27 -10.24 3.47
N VAL A 23 -0.42 -11.24 3.23
CA VAL A 23 -0.71 -12.64 3.59
C VAL A 23 -0.84 -12.83 5.11
N GLY A 24 -1.83 -13.63 5.52
CA GLY A 24 -2.13 -13.88 6.93
C GLY A 24 -2.46 -12.59 7.69
N SER A 25 -1.91 -12.43 8.89
CA SER A 25 -2.15 -11.25 9.75
C SER A 25 -1.22 -10.06 9.43
N ALA A 26 -0.75 -9.92 8.19
CA ALA A 26 0.21 -8.86 7.83
C ALA A 26 -0.36 -7.46 8.05
N LEU A 27 -1.61 -7.22 7.66
CA LEU A 27 -2.28 -5.93 7.86
C LEU A 27 -2.37 -5.57 9.35
N ASP A 28 -2.82 -6.52 10.17
CA ASP A 28 -2.93 -6.32 11.62
C ASP A 28 -1.57 -6.01 12.26
N LYS A 29 -0.52 -6.74 11.86
CA LYS A 29 0.85 -6.49 12.34
C LYS A 29 1.34 -5.09 11.99
N ILE A 30 1.01 -4.57 10.80
CA ILE A 30 1.39 -3.22 10.38
C ILE A 30 0.66 -2.17 11.21
N MET A 31 -0.65 -2.37 11.43
CA MET A 31 -1.46 -1.49 12.28
C MET A 31 -0.94 -1.49 13.72
N LEU A 32 -0.69 -2.66 14.30
CA LEU A 32 -0.13 -2.82 15.65
C LEU A 32 1.29 -2.25 15.78
N ALA A 33 2.07 -2.23 14.69
CA ALA A 33 3.37 -1.57 14.65
C ALA A 33 3.28 -0.03 14.65
N GLY A 34 2.07 0.55 14.64
CA GLY A 34 1.86 1.99 14.77
C GLY A 34 1.55 2.71 13.45
N ALA A 35 1.15 1.98 12.40
CA ALA A 35 0.61 2.62 11.21
C ALA A 35 -0.73 3.30 11.52
N SER A 36 -0.84 4.58 11.15
CA SER A 36 -2.07 5.37 11.25
C SER A 36 -3.02 5.10 10.08
N LEU A 37 -2.48 4.72 8.93
CA LEU A 37 -3.25 4.37 7.74
C LEU A 37 -2.39 3.46 6.85
N VAL A 38 -3.05 2.48 6.24
CA VAL A 38 -2.49 1.65 5.18
C VAL A 38 -3.30 1.86 3.92
N VAL A 39 -2.62 2.16 2.81
CA VAL A 39 -3.23 2.28 1.47
C VAL A 39 -2.51 1.37 0.49
N ALA A 40 -3.22 0.90 -0.52
CA ALA A 40 -2.61 0.13 -1.59
C ALA A 40 -3.22 0.40 -2.95
N THR A 41 -2.47 0.02 -3.99
CA THR A 41 -3.01 0.00 -5.33
C THR A 41 -3.92 -1.20 -5.58
N ASP A 42 -4.77 -1.10 -6.59
CA ASP A 42 -5.64 -2.19 -7.07
C ASP A 42 -4.94 -3.21 -7.97
N SER A 43 -3.61 -3.31 -7.89
CA SER A 43 -2.87 -4.35 -8.61
C SER A 43 -3.19 -5.79 -8.15
N ILE A 44 -3.68 -5.93 -6.92
CA ILE A 44 -4.28 -7.15 -6.36
C ILE A 44 -5.55 -6.73 -5.62
N GLU A 45 -6.61 -7.53 -5.76
CA GLU A 45 -7.88 -7.29 -5.06
C GLU A 45 -7.70 -7.45 -3.54
N SER A 46 -8.11 -6.42 -2.78
CA SER A 46 -8.01 -6.39 -1.32
C SER A 46 -8.91 -5.28 -0.76
N PRO A 47 -9.42 -5.39 0.48
CA PRO A 47 -10.20 -4.32 1.12
C PRO A 47 -9.49 -2.97 1.17
N ILE A 48 -8.15 -2.95 1.16
CA ILE A 48 -7.32 -1.75 1.23
C ILE A 48 -6.83 -1.22 -0.13
N SER A 49 -7.20 -1.88 -1.23
CA SER A 49 -6.87 -1.46 -2.59
C SER A 49 -7.74 -0.26 -2.99
N LYS A 50 -7.24 0.95 -2.74
CA LYS A 50 -7.99 2.21 -2.93
C LYS A 50 -7.46 3.07 -4.08
N ILE A 51 -6.30 2.73 -4.63
CA ILE A 51 -5.59 3.55 -5.62
C ILE A 51 -5.55 2.79 -6.94
N SER A 52 -6.24 3.27 -7.98
CA SER A 52 -6.25 2.55 -9.24
C SER A 52 -4.97 2.72 -10.06
N ILE A 53 -4.39 1.61 -10.54
CA ILE A 53 -3.28 1.61 -11.51
C ILE A 53 -3.75 1.40 -12.95
N ALA A 54 -5.05 1.14 -13.18
CA ALA A 54 -5.63 0.99 -14.51
C ALA A 54 -5.19 2.06 -15.53
N PRO A 55 -5.18 3.38 -15.23
CA PRO A 55 -4.74 4.37 -16.20
C PRO A 55 -3.25 4.26 -16.57
N VAL A 56 -2.40 3.88 -15.61
CA VAL A 56 -0.96 3.71 -15.83
C VAL A 56 -0.69 2.50 -16.73
N VAL A 57 -1.36 1.37 -16.46
CA VAL A 57 -1.26 0.16 -17.29
C VAL A 57 -1.78 0.43 -18.71
N ALA A 58 -2.93 1.09 -18.84
CA ALA A 58 -3.49 1.44 -20.15
C ALA A 58 -2.54 2.33 -20.97
N GLN A 59 -1.86 3.29 -20.32
CA GLN A 59 -0.87 4.13 -20.99
C GLN A 59 0.37 3.33 -21.42
N ALA A 60 0.86 2.41 -20.58
CA ALA A 60 1.99 1.56 -20.91
C ALA A 60 1.70 0.68 -22.14
N LEU A 61 0.51 0.06 -22.18
CA LEU A 61 0.07 -0.74 -23.34
C LEU A 61 0.02 0.09 -24.62
N LYS A 62 -0.52 1.32 -24.57
CA LYS A 62 -0.55 2.22 -25.74
C LYS A 62 0.84 2.52 -26.30
N ARG A 63 1.84 2.68 -25.43
CA ARG A 63 3.24 2.93 -25.84
C ARG A 63 3.93 1.71 -26.42
N LEU A 64 3.55 0.50 -26.00
CA LEU A 64 4.10 -0.74 -26.54
C LEU A 64 3.50 -1.10 -27.90
N MET A 65 2.31 -0.57 -28.20
CA MET A 65 1.58 -0.80 -29.45
C MET A 65 1.81 0.32 -30.48
N SER A 66 2.61 1.34 -30.16
CA SER A 66 3.03 2.43 -31.06
C SER A 66 4.42 2.16 -31.61
#